data_AF-A0A3D4TF57-F1
#
_entry.id   AF-A0A3D4TF57-F1
#
_cell.length_a   1.000
_cell.length_b   1.000
_cell.length_c   1.000
_cell.angle_alpha   90.00
_cell.angle_beta   90.00
_cell.angle_gamma   90.00
#
_symmetry.space_group_name_H-M   'P 1'
#
loop_
_entity.id
_entity.type
_entity.pdbx_description
1 polymer ?
#
loop_
_entity_poly.entity_id
_entity_poly.type
_entity_poly.pdbx_seq_one_letter_code
_entity_poly.pdbx_strand_id
1 'polypeptide(L)'
;MERFQGILGVLLILAIAFAFSNNKKRINVRLVISGILLQTFIAVLVLKVPPVTAFFQKLGHGMEKIEAFARQGASFVYGGLGVQQMDGTIGNYVNGGFVFAFNVTA
;
A
#
# COMPACT_ATOMS: atom_id res chain seq x y z
N MET A 1 18.23 9.29 -17.13
CA MET A 1 18.80 9.12 -15.77
C MET A 1 17.84 8.41 -14.82
N GLU A 2 16.53 8.72 -14.79
CA GLU A 2 15.55 8.10 -13.86
C GLU A 2 15.42 6.57 -13.98
N ARG A 3 15.53 5.99 -15.19
CA ARG A 3 15.35 4.55 -15.42
C ARG A 3 16.40 3.64 -14.75
N PHE A 4 17.59 4.18 -14.43
CA PHE A 4 18.66 3.38 -13.81
C PHE A 4 18.55 3.32 -12.29
N GLN A 5 17.79 4.23 -11.66
CA GLN A 5 17.62 4.29 -10.21
C GLN A 5 16.97 3.02 -9.66
N GLY A 6 16.00 2.43 -10.37
CA GLY A 6 15.37 1.18 -9.95
C GLY A 6 16.35 0.01 -9.88
N ILE A 7 17.21 -0.15 -10.90
CA ILE A 7 18.23 -1.21 -10.92
C ILE A 7 19.29 -0.96 -9.83
N LEU A 8 19.74 0.28 -9.68
CA LEU A 8 20.68 0.66 -8.62
C LEU A 8 20.11 0.40 -7.23
N GLY A 9 18.82 0.67 -7.02
CA GLY A 9 18.13 0.38 -5.76
C GLY A 9 18.12 -1.11 -5.42
N VAL A 10 17.79 -1.97 -6.39
CA VAL A 10 17.82 -3.44 -6.19
C VAL A 10 19.24 -3.92 -5.85
N LEU A 11 20.25 -3.44 -6.58
CA LEU A 11 21.65 -3.80 -6.31
C LEU A 11 22.10 -3.33 -4.92
N LEU A 12 21.71 -2.13 -4.51
CA LEU A 12 22.04 -1.58 -3.19
C LEU A 12 21.40 -2.41 -2.08
N ILE A 13 20.11 -2.75 -2.20
CA ILE A 13 19.40 -3.58 -1.21
C ILE A 13 20.08 -4.95 -1.09
N LEU A 14 20.44 -5.58 -2.21
CA LEU A 14 21.15 -6.86 -2.21
C LEU A 14 22.55 -6.74 -1.60
N ALA A 15 23.27 -5.66 -1.87
CA ALA A 15 24.59 -5.40 -1.28
C ALA A 15 24.51 -5.23 0.24
N ILE A 16 23.51 -4.49 0.74
CA ILE A 16 23.25 -4.34 2.17
C ILE A 16 22.89 -5.70 2.79
N ALA A 17 21.95 -6.44 2.19
CA ALA A 17 21.56 -7.78 2.66
C ALA A 17 22.76 -8.74 2.71
N PHE A 18 23.66 -8.68 1.72
CA PHE A 18 24.90 -9.46 1.70
C PHE A 18 25.89 -8.99 2.78
N ALA A 19 26.05 -7.68 2.98
CA ALA A 19 26.97 -7.11 3.96
C ALA A 19 26.62 -7.55 5.39
N PHE A 20 25.32 -7.52 5.73
CA PHE A 20 24.76 -7.92 7.01
C PHE A 20 24.46 -9.43 7.13
N SER A 21 24.76 -10.23 6.11
CA SER A 21 24.53 -11.68 6.17
C SER A 21 25.48 -12.37 7.15
N ASN A 22 24.90 -13.13 8.07
CA ASN A 22 25.63 -13.89 9.08
C ASN A 22 26.55 -14.97 8.47
N ASN A 23 26.18 -15.56 7.33
CA ASN A 23 27.01 -16.56 6.65
C ASN A 23 26.99 -16.38 5.14
N LYS A 24 27.86 -15.49 4.66
CA LYS A 24 27.98 -15.11 3.24
C LYS A 24 28.24 -16.29 2.31
N LYS A 25 28.90 -17.35 2.80
CA LYS A 25 29.23 -18.56 2.02
C LYS A 25 28.05 -19.53 1.87
N ARG A 26 27.04 -19.43 2.75
CA ARG A 26 25.84 -20.31 2.74
C ARG A 26 24.65 -19.69 2.00
N ILE A 27 24.84 -18.54 1.36
CA ILE A 27 23.79 -17.89 0.58
C ILE A 27 23.47 -18.77 -0.63
N ASN A 28 22.22 -19.23 -0.71
CA ASN A 28 21.75 -19.99 -1.84
C ASN A 28 21.39 -19.04 -2.99
N VAL A 29 22.32 -18.84 -3.91
CA VAL A 29 22.16 -17.94 -5.08
C VAL A 29 20.97 -18.35 -5.95
N ARG A 30 20.67 -19.66 -6.07
CA ARG A 30 19.49 -20.14 -6.81
C ARG A 30 18.20 -19.60 -6.20
N LEU A 31 18.09 -19.63 -4.88
CA LEU A 31 16.92 -19.11 -4.16
C LEU A 31 16.78 -17.60 -4.36
N VAL A 32 17.87 -16.85 -4.18
CA VAL A 32 17.89 -15.38 -4.34
C VAL A 32 17.44 -14.99 -5.75
N ILE A 33 18.04 -15.58 -6.78
CA ILE A 33 17.68 -15.27 -8.17
C ILE A 33 16.24 -15.68 -8.47
N SER A 34 15.80 -16.87 -8.03
CA SER A 34 14.41 -17.30 -8.24
C SER A 34 13.41 -16.36 -7.55
N GLY A 35 13.75 -15.83 -6.37
CA GLY A 35 12.93 -14.86 -5.65
C GLY A 35 12.81 -13.54 -6.40
N ILE A 36 13.94 -13.00 -6.89
CA ILE A 36 13.96 -11.75 -7.67
C ILE A 36 13.16 -11.91 -8.97
N LEU A 37 13.32 -13.05 -9.66
CA LEU A 37 12.58 -13.34 -10.88
C LEU A 37 11.07 -13.44 -10.60
N LEU A 38 10.68 -14.15 -9.54
CA LEU A 38 9.28 -14.28 -9.16
C LEU A 38 8.67 -12.92 -8.77
N GLN A 39 9.37 -12.10 -7.98
CA GLN A 39 8.93 -10.75 -7.63
C GLN A 39 8.76 -9.87 -8.86
N THR A 40 9.75 -9.87 -9.76
CA THR A 40 9.69 -9.09 -11.01
C THR A 40 8.56 -9.56 -11.91
N PHE A 41 8.38 -10.89 -12.02
CA PHE A 41 7.29 -11.49 -12.78
C PHE A 41 5.92 -11.04 -12.26
N ILE A 42 5.68 -11.15 -10.95
CA ILE A 42 4.44 -10.70 -10.33
C ILE A 42 4.24 -9.19 -10.53
N ALA A 43 5.29 -8.38 -10.34
CA ALA A 43 5.20 -6.93 -10.55
C ALA A 43 4.78 -6.58 -11.99
N VAL A 44 5.37 -7.25 -12.98
CA VAL A 44 5.01 -7.06 -14.39
C VAL A 44 3.58 -7.51 -14.67
N LEU A 45 3.15 -8.65 -14.11
CA LEU A 45 1.77 -9.11 -14.23
C LEU A 45 0.80 -8.06 -13.70
N VAL A 46 1.00 -7.57 -12.48
CA VAL A 46 0.07 -6.64 -11.82
C VAL A 46 0.05 -5.26 -12.47
N LEU A 47 1.23 -4.74 -12.85
CA LEU A 47 1.36 -3.35 -13.34
C LEU A 47 1.18 -3.19 -14.86
N LYS A 48 1.40 -4.25 -15.65
CA LYS A 48 1.49 -4.13 -17.12
C LYS A 48 0.50 -5.00 -17.88
N VAL A 49 -0.02 -6.07 -17.28
CA VAL A 49 -0.92 -7.00 -17.98
C VAL A 49 -2.38 -6.57 -17.76
N PRO A 50 -3.08 -6.03 -18.78
CA PRO A 50 -4.39 -5.42 -18.62
C PRO A 50 -5.46 -6.29 -17.92
N PRO A 51 -5.63 -7.59 -18.23
CA PRO A 51 -6.62 -8.40 -17.52
C PRO A 51 -6.28 -8.59 -16.03
N VAL A 52 -4.99 -8.63 -15.68
CA VAL A 52 -4.55 -8.74 -14.27
C VAL A 52 -4.79 -7.41 -13.55
N THR A 53 -4.41 -6.28 -14.15
CA THR A 53 -4.68 -4.95 -13.59
C THR A 53 -6.18 -4.73 -13.38
N ALA A 54 -7.02 -5.11 -14.34
CA ALA A 54 -8.48 -5.00 -14.22
C ALA A 54 -9.04 -5.86 -13.08
N PHE A 55 -8.50 -7.07 -12.87
CA PHE A 55 -8.86 -7.91 -11.73
C PHE A 55 -8.54 -7.23 -10.39
N PHE A 56 -7.32 -6.70 -10.22
CA PHE A 56 -6.94 -5.99 -9.01
C PHE A 56 -7.71 -4.68 -8.80
N GLN A 57 -8.04 -3.96 -9.88
CA GLN A 57 -8.95 -2.81 -9.81
C GLN A 57 -10.33 -3.23 -9.29
N LYS A 58 -10.89 -4.34 -9.78
CA LYS A 58 -12.19 -4.85 -9.28
C LYS A 58 -12.13 -5.19 -7.79
N LEU A 59 -11.04 -5.80 -7.33
CA LEU A 59 -10.81 -6.02 -5.90
C LEU A 59 -10.74 -4.70 -5.12
N GLY A 60 -10.06 -3.69 -5.67
CA GLY A 60 -10.01 -2.33 -5.10
C GLY A 60 -11.39 -1.72 -4.91
N HIS A 61 -12.27 -1.77 -5.92
CA HIS A 61 -13.66 -1.31 -5.81
C HIS A 61 -14.47 -2.12 -4.78
N GLY A 62 -14.14 -3.40 -4.60
CA GLY A 62 -14.71 -4.21 -3.52
C GLY A 62 -14.33 -3.69 -2.14
N MET A 63 -13.05 -3.38 -1.94
CA MET A 63 -12.54 -2.80 -0.69
C MET A 63 -13.11 -1.41 -0.43
N GLU A 64 -13.25 -0.58 -1.47
CA GLU A 64 -13.89 0.74 -1.38
C GLU A 64 -15.34 0.65 -0.87
N LYS A 65 -16.10 -0.36 -1.31
CA LYS A 65 -17.46 -0.58 -0.79
C LYS A 65 -17.46 -0.98 0.68
N ILE A 66 -16.50 -1.80 1.10
CA ILE A 66 -16.35 -2.17 2.51
C ILE A 66 -15.99 -0.94 3.34
N GLU A 67 -15.07 -0.10 2.86
CA GLU A 67 -14.75 1.19 3.48
C GLU A 67 -15.99 2.09 3.58
N ALA A 68 -16.81 2.17 2.54
CA ALA A 68 -18.03 2.96 2.55
C ALA A 68 -19.02 2.49 3.64
N PHE A 69 -19.18 1.18 3.82
CA PHE A 69 -20.01 0.64 4.90
C PHE A 69 -19.42 0.95 6.29
N ALA A 70 -18.11 0.82 6.47
CA ALA A 70 -17.43 1.20 7.71
C ALA A 70 -17.62 2.69 8.02
N ARG A 71 -17.46 3.57 7.03
CA ARG A 71 -17.67 5.01 7.15
C ARG A 71 -19.13 5.35 7.50
N GLN A 72 -20.10 4.61 6.98
CA GLN A 72 -21.50 4.77 7.37
C GLN A 72 -21.72 4.40 8.84
N GLY A 73 -21.09 3.33 9.34
CA GLY A 73 -21.12 2.96 10.75
C GLY A 73 -20.48 4.03 11.65
N ALA A 74 -19.30 4.52 11.28
CA ALA A 74 -18.64 5.62 12.00
C ALA A 74 -19.50 6.89 11.99
N SER A 75 -20.17 7.20 10.88
CA SER A 75 -21.09 8.34 10.77
C SER A 75 -22.34 8.17 11.63
N PHE A 76 -22.81 6.95 11.85
CA PHE A 76 -23.90 6.66 12.79
C PHE A 76 -23.50 6.92 14.25
N VAL A 77 -22.28 6.51 14.63
CA VAL A 77 -21.80 6.66 16.02
C VAL A 77 -21.34 8.09 16.32
N TYR A 78 -20.65 8.73 15.38
CA TYR A 78 -19.97 10.02 15.57
C TYR A 78 -20.62 11.17 14.80
N GLY A 79 -21.72 10.92 14.09
CA GLY A 79 -22.50 11.95 13.42
C GLY A 79 -23.07 12.94 14.44
N GLY A 80 -22.70 14.21 14.30
CA GLY A 80 -23.03 15.27 15.26
C GLY A 80 -21.82 15.77 16.06
N LEU A 81 -20.68 15.08 16.03
CA LEU A 81 -19.45 15.62 16.58
C LEU A 81 -18.95 16.79 15.71
N GLY A 82 -18.68 17.92 16.35
CA GLY A 82 -17.99 19.04 15.74
C GLY A 82 -16.53 18.68 15.53
N VAL A 83 -16.11 18.57 14.27
CA VAL A 83 -14.74 18.29 13.87
C VAL A 83 -14.22 19.41 13.00
N GLN A 84 -12.91 19.61 13.04
CA GLN A 84 -12.26 20.56 12.16
C GLN A 84 -12.34 20.01 10.72
N GLN A 85 -12.96 20.79 9.85
CA GLN A 85 -13.04 20.52 8.42
C GLN A 85 -11.75 20.95 7.73
N MET A 86 -11.56 20.52 6.48
CA MET A 86 -10.40 20.92 5.67
C MET A 86 -10.30 22.44 5.46
N ASP A 87 -11.41 23.18 5.53
CA ASP A 87 -11.42 24.65 5.41
C ASP A 87 -11.08 25.39 6.72
N GLY A 88 -10.78 24.65 7.80
CA GLY A 88 -10.46 25.21 9.11
C GLY A 88 -11.68 25.54 9.98
N THR A 89 -12.91 25.37 9.49
CA THR A 89 -14.13 25.56 10.28
C THR A 89 -14.46 24.32 11.10
N ILE A 90 -15.23 24.50 12.19
CA ILE A 90 -15.79 23.37 12.94
C ILE A 90 -17.14 23.03 12.35
N GLY A 91 -17.27 21.83 11.80
CA GLY A 91 -18.50 21.31 11.20
C GLY A 91 -18.78 19.88 11.65
N ASN A 92 -19.93 19.33 11.26
CA ASN A 92 -20.28 17.95 11.61
C ASN A 92 -19.30 16.95 10.95
N TYR A 93 -18.90 15.92 11.69
CA TYR A 93 -18.08 14.80 11.21
C TYR A 93 -18.49 14.25 9.84
N VAL A 94 -19.80 14.14 9.61
CA VAL A 94 -20.37 13.64 8.35
C VAL A 94 -19.97 14.49 7.13
N ASN A 95 -19.65 15.77 7.32
CA ASN A 95 -19.33 16.73 6.25
C ASN A 95 -17.85 16.71 5.82
N GLY A 96 -17.02 15.81 6.36
CA GLY A 96 -15.68 15.57 5.83
C GLY A 96 -14.52 16.08 6.69
N GLY A 97 -14.70 16.15 8.01
CA GLY A 97 -13.53 16.27 8.90
C GLY A 97 -12.79 14.95 9.04
N PHE A 98 -11.46 15.02 9.14
CA PHE A 98 -10.63 13.85 9.39
C PHE A 98 -10.20 13.82 10.85
N VAL A 99 -10.66 12.82 11.59
CA VAL A 99 -10.21 12.55 12.95
C VAL A 99 -9.58 11.17 12.96
N PHE A 100 -8.27 11.09 13.19
CA PHE A 100 -7.53 9.82 13.13
C PHE A 100 -8.18 8.70 13.95
N ALA A 101 -8.64 9.03 15.17
CA ALA A 101 -9.30 8.08 16.08
C ALA A 101 -10.64 7.52 15.57
N PHE A 102 -11.28 8.15 14.58
CA PHE A 102 -12.56 7.71 14.01
C PHE A 102 -12.40 7.18 12.59
N ASN A 103 -11.44 7.71 11.82
CA ASN A 103 -11.27 7.36 10.40
C ASN A 103 -10.32 6.18 10.18
N VAL A 104 -9.43 5.90 11.14
CA VAL A 104 -8.38 4.87 11.00
C VAL A 104 -8.55 3.74 11.99
N THR A 105 -8.98 4.04 13.23
CA THR A 105 -9.09 3.04 14.29
C THR A 105 -10.49 2.48 14.51
N ALA A 106 -11.54 3.10 13.95
CA ALA A 106 -12.94 2.69 14.12
C ALA A 106 -13.49 1.97 12.89
#